data_AF-A0A3B8NQ98-F1
#
_entry.id   AF-A0A3B8NQ98-F1
#
_cell.length_a   1.000
_cell.length_b   1.000
_cell.length_c   1.000
_cell.angle_alpha   90.00
_cell.angle_beta   90.00
_cell.angle_gamma   90.00
#
_symmetry.space_group_name_H-M   'P 1'
#
loop_
_entity.id
_entity.type
_entity.pdbx_description
1 polymer ?
#
loop_
_entity_poly.entity_id
_entity_poly.type
_entity_poly.pdbx_seq_one_letter_code
_entity_poly.pdbx_strand_id
1 'polypeptide(L)'
;MSDEYITRVVDAGAGGADLFVLGIFAWALLRFSNVYYGNAQLVLGETIAAVQTKKSMAISRAMAYHPEVQHAIAEMVIEMEAVGAYIYCTAEDWANGVDHCHNWP
;
A
#
# COMPACT_ATOMS: atom_id res chain seq x y z
N MET A 1 18.54 -34.44 -5.75
CA MET A 1 17.65 -34.04 -4.66
C MET A 1 16.66 -35.18 -4.51
N SER A 2 16.61 -35.88 -3.38
CA SER A 2 15.72 -37.03 -3.17
C SER A 2 14.30 -36.57 -2.88
N ASP A 3 13.31 -37.28 -3.42
CA ASP A 3 11.88 -36.94 -3.29
C ASP A 3 11.34 -37.06 -1.86
N GLU A 4 12.14 -37.61 -0.93
CA GLU A 4 11.77 -37.81 0.48
C GLU A 4 11.47 -36.50 1.24
N TYR A 5 11.90 -35.36 0.71
CA TYR A 5 11.66 -34.03 1.31
C TYR A 5 10.52 -33.26 0.64
N ILE A 6 9.85 -33.84 -0.37
CA ILE A 6 8.73 -33.18 -1.05
C ILE A 6 7.48 -33.29 -0.19
N THR A 7 7.03 -32.16 0.36
CA THR A 7 5.84 -32.11 1.22
C THR A 7 4.53 -32.18 0.45
N ARG A 8 4.50 -31.76 -0.82
CA ARG A 8 3.33 -31.89 -1.72
C ARG A 8 3.70 -31.74 -3.20
N VAL A 9 2.90 -32.35 -4.08
CA VAL A 9 2.92 -32.18 -5.54
C VAL A 9 1.60 -31.53 -5.95
N VAL A 10 1.67 -30.48 -6.77
CA VAL A 10 0.51 -29.71 -7.24
C VAL A 10 0.60 -29.50 -8.75
N ASP A 11 -0.55 -29.26 -9.39
CA ASP A 11 -0.59 -28.99 -10.82
C ASP A 11 0.19 -27.72 -11.17
N ALA A 12 0.75 -27.69 -12.37
CA ALA A 12 1.47 -26.53 -12.86
C ALA A 12 0.53 -25.33 -13.10
N GLY A 13 1.06 -24.12 -12.92
CA GLY A 13 0.30 -22.88 -13.11
C GLY A 13 -0.73 -22.65 -12.00
N ALA A 14 -1.85 -22.02 -12.36
CA ALA A 14 -2.91 -21.68 -11.41
C ALA A 14 -3.62 -22.90 -10.80
N GLY A 15 -3.49 -24.09 -11.40
CA GLY A 15 -4.04 -25.34 -10.86
C GLY A 15 -3.42 -25.75 -9.51
N GLY A 16 -2.20 -25.29 -9.21
CA GLY A 16 -1.52 -25.52 -7.93
C GLY A 16 -1.63 -24.38 -6.92
N ALA A 17 -2.34 -23.29 -7.25
CA ALA A 17 -2.54 -22.14 -6.37
C ALA A 17 -3.72 -22.39 -5.41
N ASP A 18 -3.55 -23.38 -4.53
CA ASP A 18 -4.53 -23.70 -3.50
C ASP A 18 -4.59 -22.63 -2.39
N LEU A 19 -5.56 -22.77 -1.48
CA LEU A 19 -5.77 -21.83 -0.38
C LEU A 19 -4.54 -21.66 0.53
N PHE A 20 -3.66 -22.66 0.61
CA PHE A 20 -2.42 -22.54 1.37
C PHE A 20 -1.44 -21.59 0.67
N VAL A 21 -1.26 -21.72 -0.65
CA VAL A 21 -0.45 -20.74 -1.42
C VAL A 21 -1.07 -19.36 -1.33
N LEU A 22 -2.37 -19.24 -1.63
CA LEU A 22 -3.06 -17.95 -1.67
C LEU A 22 -3.05 -17.26 -0.30
N GLY A 23 -3.18 -18.01 0.80
CA GLY A 23 -3.09 -17.46 2.15
C GLY A 23 -1.71 -16.88 2.48
N ILE A 24 -0.63 -17.50 1.99
CA ILE A 24 0.73 -16.94 2.12
C ILE A 24 0.83 -15.61 1.35
N PHE A 25 0.26 -15.54 0.14
CA PHE A 25 0.25 -14.30 -0.64
C PHE A 25 -0.57 -13.21 0.04
N ALA A 26 -1.77 -13.49 0.53
CA ALA A 26 -2.61 -12.52 1.23
C ALA A 26 -1.88 -11.92 2.45
N TRP A 27 -1.28 -12.77 3.28
CA TRP A 27 -0.50 -12.35 4.44
C TRP A 27 0.77 -11.55 4.09
N ALA A 28 1.45 -11.91 2.98
CA ALA A 28 2.64 -11.21 2.52
C ALA A 28 2.29 -9.84 1.92
N LEU A 29 1.30 -9.80 1.02
CA LEU A 29 0.89 -8.59 0.31
C LEU A 29 0.36 -7.53 1.28
N LEU A 30 -0.49 -7.90 2.24
CA LEU A 30 -0.96 -6.97 3.27
C LEU A 30 0.19 -6.29 4.03
N ARG A 31 1.28 -7.02 4.29
CA ARG A 31 2.43 -6.46 5.01
C ARG A 31 3.35 -5.65 4.12
N PHE A 32 3.52 -6.03 2.87
CA PHE A 32 4.21 -5.19 1.90
C PHE A 32 3.46 -3.86 1.68
N SER A 33 2.13 -3.91 1.55
CA SER A 33 1.30 -2.70 1.45
C SER A 33 1.52 -1.75 2.63
N ASN A 34 1.58 -2.28 3.86
CA ASN A 34 1.88 -1.46 5.05
C ASN A 34 3.26 -0.78 5.00
N VAL A 35 4.29 -1.48 4.50
CA VAL A 35 5.63 -0.89 4.35
C VAL A 35 5.62 0.26 3.33
N TYR A 36 4.99 0.07 2.18
CA TYR A 36 4.87 1.12 1.17
C TYR A 36 4.04 2.30 1.66
N TYR A 37 2.96 2.04 2.41
CA TYR A 37 2.13 3.06 3.02
C TYR A 37 2.93 3.92 4.02
N GLY A 38 3.72 3.31 4.90
CA GLY A 38 4.59 4.04 5.83
C GLY A 38 5.66 4.89 5.13
N ASN A 39 6.27 4.37 4.06
CA ASN A 39 7.21 5.15 3.24
C ASN A 39 6.53 6.34 2.56
N ALA A 40 5.30 6.15 2.04
CA ALA A 40 4.55 7.21 1.39
C ALA A 40 4.17 8.33 2.38
N GLN A 41 3.78 7.98 3.61
CA GLN A 41 3.53 8.96 4.67
C GLN A 41 4.78 9.80 4.99
N LEU A 42 5.95 9.15 5.09
CA LEU A 42 7.21 9.83 5.33
C LEU A 42 7.50 10.85 4.22
N VAL A 43 7.43 10.42 2.96
CA VAL A 43 7.71 11.26 1.80
C VAL A 43 6.71 12.43 1.69
N LEU A 44 5.43 12.20 2.00
CA LEU A 44 4.43 13.27 2.07
C LEU A 44 4.79 14.31 3.14
N GLY A 45 5.18 13.85 4.34
CA GLY A 45 5.63 14.74 5.42
C GLY A 45 6.84 15.58 5.02
N GLU A 46 7.85 14.97 4.41
CA GLU A 46 9.03 15.69 3.89
C GLU A 46 8.67 16.69 2.79
N THR A 47 7.74 16.31 1.90
CA THR A 47 7.27 17.18 0.82
C THR A 47 6.56 18.42 1.38
N ILE A 48 5.67 18.24 2.36
CA ILE A 48 4.98 19.34 3.04
C ILE A 48 6.00 20.27 3.73
N ALA A 49 7.01 19.72 4.41
CA ALA A 49 8.06 20.51 5.04
C ALA A 49 8.88 21.30 3.98
N ALA A 50 9.21 20.69 2.85
CA ALA A 50 9.99 21.31 1.81
C ALA A 50 9.26 22.49 1.13
N VAL A 51 7.97 22.36 0.83
CA VAL A 51 7.22 23.43 0.12
C VAL A 51 7.04 24.70 0.93
N GLN A 52 7.17 24.63 2.26
CA GLN A 52 7.09 25.81 3.14
C GLN A 52 8.23 26.80 2.92
N THR A 53 9.39 26.33 2.45
CA THR A 53 10.58 27.18 2.25
C THR A 53 11.03 27.26 0.81
N LYS A 54 10.66 26.28 -0.03
CA LYS A 54 11.05 26.21 -1.44
C LYS A 54 10.54 27.43 -2.22
N LYS A 55 11.46 28.07 -2.96
CA LYS A 55 11.18 29.19 -3.87
C LYS A 55 11.70 28.85 -5.28
N SER A 56 11.21 29.56 -6.29
CA SER A 56 11.64 29.46 -7.69
C SER A 56 11.86 30.86 -8.25
N MET A 57 12.66 31.00 -9.32
CA MET A 57 12.92 32.30 -9.97
C MET A 57 11.64 33.03 -10.38
N ALA A 58 10.58 32.30 -10.72
CA ALA A 58 9.29 32.85 -11.12
C ALA A 58 8.31 33.08 -9.95
N ILE A 59 8.66 32.70 -8.72
CA ILE A 59 7.74 32.74 -7.57
C ILE A 59 8.35 33.56 -6.43
N SER A 60 7.68 34.65 -6.09
CA SER A 60 8.12 35.60 -5.05
C SER A 60 7.88 35.10 -3.61
N ARG A 61 6.89 34.22 -3.41
CA ARG A 61 6.55 33.59 -2.11
C ARG A 61 6.99 32.12 -2.07
N ALA A 62 6.94 31.50 -0.91
CA ALA A 62 7.18 30.05 -0.80
C ALA A 62 6.13 29.26 -1.63
N MET A 63 6.53 28.09 -2.14
CA MET A 63 5.69 27.18 -2.93
C MET A 63 4.38 26.80 -2.22
N ALA A 64 4.35 26.82 -0.89
CA ALA A 64 3.14 26.63 -0.09
C ALA A 64 1.98 27.61 -0.41
N TYR A 65 2.27 28.75 -1.05
CA TYR A 65 1.25 29.73 -1.49
C TYR A 65 0.86 29.59 -2.97
N HIS A 66 1.43 28.61 -3.69
CA HIS A 66 1.10 28.38 -5.09
C HIS A 66 -0.16 27.49 -5.19
N PRO A 67 -1.24 27.93 -5.87
CA PRO A 67 -2.51 27.19 -5.90
C PRO A 67 -2.37 25.74 -6.37
N GLU A 68 -1.62 25.48 -7.44
CA GLU A 68 -1.43 24.11 -7.93
C GLU A 68 -0.63 23.23 -6.96
N VAL A 69 0.28 23.82 -6.18
CA VAL A 69 1.04 23.05 -5.19
C VAL A 69 0.13 22.71 -4.00
N GLN A 70 -0.75 23.62 -3.60
CA GLN A 70 -1.75 23.37 -2.57
C GLN A 70 -2.73 22.28 -3.02
N HIS A 71 -3.21 22.36 -4.26
CA HIS A 71 -4.10 21.37 -4.84
C HIS A 71 -3.43 19.98 -4.88
N ALA A 72 -2.21 19.88 -5.40
CA ALA A 72 -1.49 18.62 -5.47
C ALA A 72 -1.25 17.99 -4.07
N ILE A 73 -0.89 18.80 -3.07
CA ILE A 73 -0.75 18.30 -1.69
C ILE A 73 -2.09 17.83 -1.14
N ALA A 74 -3.19 18.54 -1.42
CA ALA A 74 -4.52 18.12 -0.98
C ALA A 74 -4.91 16.77 -1.61
N GLU A 75 -4.67 16.58 -2.91
CA GLU A 75 -4.89 15.29 -3.57
C GLU A 75 -4.06 14.18 -2.93
N MET A 76 -2.76 14.42 -2.70
CA MET A 76 -1.89 13.44 -2.02
C MET A 76 -2.41 13.03 -0.64
N VAL A 77 -2.96 13.97 0.14
CA VAL A 77 -3.52 13.69 1.47
C VAL A 77 -4.80 12.87 1.35
N ILE A 78 -5.72 13.23 0.44
CA ILE A 78 -6.97 12.49 0.21
C ILE A 78 -6.68 11.04 -0.19
N GLU A 79 -5.77 10.84 -1.14
CA GLU A 79 -5.36 9.50 -1.58
C GLU A 79 -4.70 8.70 -0.45
N MET A 80 -3.87 9.36 0.38
CA MET A 80 -3.25 8.73 1.54
C MET A 80 -4.29 8.19 2.53
N GLU A 81 -5.31 9.00 2.85
CA GLU A 81 -6.39 8.59 3.77
C GLU A 81 -7.19 7.42 3.21
N ALA A 82 -7.51 7.45 1.91
CA ALA A 82 -8.23 6.37 1.24
C ALA A 82 -7.45 5.05 1.25
N VAL A 83 -6.17 5.08 0.90
CA VAL A 83 -5.28 3.90 0.94
C VAL A 83 -5.12 3.38 2.36
N GLY A 84 -4.96 4.27 3.34
CA GLY A 84 -4.85 3.91 4.75
C GLY A 84 -6.08 3.15 5.25
N ALA A 85 -7.28 3.65 4.96
CA ALA A 85 -8.53 3.00 5.32
C ALA A 85 -8.66 1.61 4.66
N TYR A 86 -8.34 1.51 3.36
CA TYR A 86 -8.41 0.25 2.63
C TYR A 86 -7.48 -0.83 3.20
N ILE A 87 -6.22 -0.49 3.48
CA ILE A 87 -5.25 -1.43 4.07
C ILE A 87 -5.70 -1.85 5.46
N TYR A 88 -6.17 -0.90 6.27
CA TYR A 88 -6.62 -1.18 7.64
C TYR A 88 -7.81 -2.14 7.66
N CYS A 89 -8.88 -1.84 6.92
CA CYS A 89 -10.07 -2.70 6.88
C CYS A 89 -9.74 -4.10 6.34
N THR A 90 -8.95 -4.20 5.28
CA THR A 90 -8.57 -5.51 4.72
C THR A 90 -7.72 -6.32 5.70
N ALA A 91 -6.80 -5.67 6.43
CA ALA A 91 -5.99 -6.33 7.45
C ALA A 91 -6.82 -6.77 8.66
N GLU A 92 -7.79 -5.95 9.08
CA GLU A 92 -8.72 -6.25 10.17
C GLU A 92 -9.62 -7.45 9.82
N ASP A 93 -10.24 -7.44 8.64
CA ASP A 93 -11.06 -8.54 8.14
C ASP A 93 -10.26 -9.85 8.06
N TRP A 94 -9.03 -9.76 7.54
CA TRP A 94 -8.11 -10.90 7.48
C TRP A 94 -7.76 -11.43 8.88
N ALA A 95 -7.44 -10.54 9.82
CA ALA A 95 -7.08 -10.93 11.19
C ALA A 95 -8.25 -11.56 11.96
N ASN A 96 -9.47 -11.10 11.70
CA ASN A 96 -10.69 -11.62 12.32
C ASN A 96 -11.24 -12.87 11.61
N GLY A 97 -10.66 -13.28 10.48
CA GLY A 97 -11.11 -14.44 9.71
C GLY A 97 -12.50 -14.23 9.09
N VAL A 98 -12.82 -13.01 8.68
CA VAL A 98 -14.09 -12.68 7.99
C VAL A 98 -14.16 -13.47 6.68
N ASP A 99 -15.30 -14.12 6.41
CA ASP A 99 -15.48 -14.86 5.17
C ASP A 99 -16.12 -13.98 4.09
N HIS A 100 -15.28 -13.47 3.17
CA HIS A 100 -15.73 -12.76 1.97
C HIS A 100 -16.02 -13.67 0.78
N CYS A 101 -16.01 -15.00 0.95
CA CYS A 101 -16.11 -15.98 -0.12
C CYS A 101 -15.13 -15.66 -1.27
N HIS A 102 -15.64 -15.42 -2.48
CA HIS A 102 -14.85 -15.05 -3.66
C HIS A 102 -14.64 -13.54 -3.82
N ASN A 103 -15.09 -12.72 -2.87
CA ASN A 103 -15.07 -11.26 -2.92
C ASN A 103 -13.96 -10.64 -2.05
N TRP A 104 -12.87 -11.36 -1.82
CA TRP A 104 -11.68 -10.74 -1.23
C TRP A 104 -11.14 -9.65 -2.19
N PRO A 105 -10.85 -8.45 -1.66
CA PRO A 105 -10.36 -7.32 -2.44
C PRO A 105 -8.91 -7.49 -2.95
#